data_AF-A0A2V2Z0R0-F1
#
_entry.id   AF-A0A2V2Z0R0-F1
#
_cell.length_a   1.000
_cell.length_b   1.000
_cell.length_c   1.000
_cell.angle_alpha   90.00
_cell.angle_beta   90.00
_cell.angle_gamma   90.00
#
_symmetry.space_group_name_H-M   'P 1'
#
loop_
_entity.id
_entity.type
_entity.pdbx_description
1 polymer ?
#
loop_
_entity_poly.entity_id
_entity_poly.type
_entity_poly.pdbx_seq_one_letter_code
_entity_poly.pdbx_strand_id
1 'polypeptide(L)'
;MKLSVLDQSHIGEGKNAKIALTETTQLAQEADRLGFHRYWVSEHHATRALAHSSPEVLIAHLAAHTKRIRLGSGGVMLPHYSAYKVAENFRLLEALHPGRIDIGLGRAPGGMPLSTRALQEGKFTTVDRYPQQVADLIAYLHDETGPTHAYPGLLAAPVLETVPELWLLGSSFESARIAARLGLGFGFAQFFGVPGGEEAIRGYRANFQPSSFNDKPNALAAVAVFCADTEEEAERIAKSTSLFFLMLHRGGRLDYFPSVETAEAYPYDEIDIEFLNGRRSNMIVGTPDIVKQKLEAIKERMDADELMIVTNTHSFEARIRSFQLVAEVFGMQG
;
A
#
# COMPACT_ATOMS: atom_id res chain seq x y z
N MET A 1 7.53 -16.20 7.72
CA MET A 1 7.45 -15.11 6.72
C MET A 1 6.75 -13.92 7.36
N LYS A 2 7.15 -12.68 7.04
CA LYS A 2 6.42 -11.49 7.50
C LYS A 2 5.21 -11.26 6.59
N LEU A 3 4.03 -11.12 7.19
CA LEU A 3 2.79 -10.79 6.51
C LEU A 3 2.25 -9.47 7.03
N SER A 4 1.76 -8.65 6.11
CA SER A 4 1.32 -7.28 6.38
C SER A 4 0.02 -6.97 5.65
N VAL A 5 -0.57 -5.80 5.91
CA VAL A 5 -1.86 -5.40 5.37
C VAL A 5 -1.72 -4.10 4.59
N LEU A 6 -2.31 -4.05 3.40
CA LEU A 6 -2.60 -2.79 2.71
C LEU A 6 -4.11 -2.59 2.67
N ASP A 7 -4.56 -1.46 3.21
CA ASP A 7 -5.95 -1.04 3.19
C ASP A 7 -6.10 0.23 2.36
N GLN A 8 -7.06 0.21 1.44
CA GLN A 8 -7.41 1.38 0.62
C GLN A 8 -8.68 2.08 1.14
N SER A 9 -9.31 1.55 2.19
CA SER A 9 -10.52 2.08 2.80
C SER A 9 -11.66 2.23 1.79
N HIS A 10 -11.94 1.16 1.04
CA HIS A 10 -13.00 1.12 0.04
C HIS A 10 -14.38 1.40 0.66
N ILE A 11 -15.15 2.28 0.02
CA ILE A 11 -16.56 2.52 0.32
C ILE A 11 -17.37 1.52 -0.49
N GLY A 12 -17.88 0.48 0.17
CA GLY A 12 -18.75 -0.51 -0.45
C GLY A 12 -20.09 0.06 -0.95
N GLU A 13 -20.68 -0.60 -1.93
CA GLU A 13 -22.05 -0.37 -2.39
C GLU A 13 -23.03 -0.30 -1.20
N GLY A 14 -23.87 0.73 -1.17
CA GLY A 14 -24.80 0.98 -0.06
C GLY A 14 -24.17 1.48 1.24
N LYS A 15 -22.84 1.68 1.30
CA LYS A 15 -22.11 2.23 2.45
C LYS A 15 -21.70 3.68 2.21
N ASN A 16 -21.08 4.28 3.23
CA ASN A 16 -20.51 5.62 3.17
C ASN A 16 -19.12 5.65 3.80
N ALA A 17 -18.43 6.79 3.67
CA ALA A 17 -17.07 6.97 4.19
C ALA A 17 -16.94 6.69 5.69
N LYS A 18 -17.95 7.05 6.50
CA LYS A 18 -17.92 6.81 7.95
C LYS A 18 -17.89 5.33 8.28
N ILE A 19 -18.68 4.53 7.57
CA ILE A 19 -18.71 3.07 7.74
C ILE A 19 -17.35 2.50 7.32
N ALA A 20 -16.85 2.88 6.14
CA ALA A 20 -15.56 2.40 5.63
C ALA A 20 -14.39 2.70 6.58
N LEU A 21 -14.32 3.91 7.16
CA LEU A 21 -13.28 4.29 8.12
C LEU A 21 -13.41 3.53 9.46
N THR A 22 -14.63 3.21 9.88
CA THR A 22 -14.87 2.35 11.05
C THR A 22 -14.36 0.94 10.79
N GLU A 23 -14.66 0.39 9.62
CA GLU A 23 -14.19 -0.92 9.16
C GLU A 23 -12.65 -0.97 9.05
N THR A 24 -12.03 0.08 8.50
CA THR A 24 -10.55 0.24 8.48
C THR A 24 -9.95 0.20 9.87
N THR A 25 -10.55 0.89 10.84
CA THR A 25 -10.07 0.91 12.23
C THR A 25 -10.19 -0.47 12.88
N GLN A 26 -11.32 -1.14 12.68
CA GLN A 26 -11.55 -2.51 13.16
C GLN A 26 -10.58 -3.51 12.52
N LEU A 27 -10.29 -3.39 11.22
CA LEU A 27 -9.33 -4.24 10.55
C LEU A 27 -7.90 -4.01 11.06
N ALA A 28 -7.50 -2.76 11.33
CA ALA A 28 -6.19 -2.47 11.92
C ALA A 28 -6.05 -3.06 13.33
N GLN A 29 -7.10 -2.99 14.15
CA GLN A 29 -7.14 -3.63 15.47
C GLN A 29 -7.03 -5.15 15.38
N GLU A 30 -7.73 -5.75 14.43
CA GLU A 30 -7.68 -7.19 14.23
C GLU A 30 -6.31 -7.64 13.69
N ALA A 31 -5.73 -6.90 12.74
CA ALA A 31 -4.38 -7.16 12.24
C ALA A 31 -3.32 -7.06 13.35
N ASP A 32 -3.45 -6.08 14.25
CA ASP A 32 -2.60 -5.93 15.44
C ASP A 32 -2.77 -7.11 16.42
N ARG A 33 -4.00 -7.61 16.60
CA ARG A 33 -4.29 -8.79 17.44
C ARG A 33 -3.76 -10.09 16.84
N LEU A 34 -3.83 -10.22 15.52
CA LEU A 34 -3.40 -11.42 14.79
C LEU A 34 -1.88 -11.49 14.57
N GLY A 35 -1.14 -10.41 14.86
CA GLY A 35 0.32 -10.39 14.75
C GLY A 35 0.84 -10.08 13.35
N PHE A 36 0.07 -9.36 12.53
CA PHE A 36 0.59 -8.82 11.26
C PHE A 36 1.71 -7.80 11.53
N HIS A 37 2.68 -7.73 10.62
CA HIS A 37 3.89 -6.93 10.83
C HIS A 37 3.66 -5.43 10.67
N ARG A 38 3.01 -5.02 9.57
CA ARG A 38 2.62 -3.63 9.33
C ARG A 38 1.22 -3.51 8.70
N TYR A 39 0.60 -2.35 8.88
CA TYR A 39 -0.68 -1.98 8.30
C TYR A 39 -0.54 -0.63 7.59
N TRP A 40 -0.67 -0.64 6.27
CA TRP A 40 -0.55 0.57 5.46
C TRP A 40 -1.90 1.02 4.92
N VAL A 41 -2.06 2.34 4.84
CA VAL A 41 -3.21 2.97 4.21
C VAL A 41 -2.79 3.76 2.97
N SER A 42 -3.50 3.62 1.85
CA SER A 42 -3.13 4.25 0.59
C SER A 42 -3.57 5.72 0.49
N GLU A 43 -3.12 6.43 -0.55
CA GLU A 43 -3.56 7.80 -0.84
C GLU A 43 -4.23 7.87 -2.21
N HIS A 44 -5.48 8.34 -2.23
CA HIS A 44 -6.23 8.54 -3.46
C HIS A 44 -7.09 9.81 -3.41
N HIS A 45 -7.22 10.50 -4.54
CA HIS A 45 -7.85 11.82 -4.62
C HIS A 45 -9.08 11.85 -5.52
N ALA A 46 -10.07 12.64 -5.12
CA ALA A 46 -11.29 12.92 -5.90
C ALA A 46 -12.04 11.68 -6.40
N THR A 47 -12.05 10.62 -5.59
CA THR A 47 -12.81 9.40 -5.80
C THR A 47 -13.97 9.31 -4.80
N ARG A 48 -15.07 8.70 -5.23
CA ARG A 48 -16.23 8.41 -4.37
C ARG A 48 -16.18 7.01 -3.76
N ALA A 49 -15.37 6.12 -4.34
CA ALA A 49 -15.24 4.74 -3.91
C ALA A 49 -14.22 4.51 -2.78
N LEU A 50 -13.47 5.53 -2.34
CA LEU A 50 -12.48 5.42 -1.24
C LEU A 50 -12.71 6.50 -0.20
N ALA A 51 -12.47 6.19 1.07
CA ALA A 51 -12.92 7.00 2.19
C ALA A 51 -11.96 8.13 2.65
N HIS A 52 -10.72 8.16 2.15
CA HIS A 52 -9.75 9.19 2.55
C HIS A 52 -8.71 9.46 1.45
N SER A 53 -8.03 10.60 1.62
CA SER A 53 -6.93 11.08 0.78
C SER A 53 -5.72 11.57 1.59
N SER A 54 -5.74 11.38 2.92
CA SER A 54 -4.73 11.92 3.85
C SER A 54 -4.24 10.79 4.77
N PRO A 55 -3.35 9.91 4.27
CA PRO A 55 -2.87 8.76 5.02
C PRO A 55 -2.27 9.17 6.37
N GLU A 56 -1.55 10.28 6.47
CA GLU A 56 -0.94 10.80 7.70
C GLU A 56 -1.96 11.06 8.82
N VAL A 57 -3.15 11.58 8.48
CA VAL A 57 -4.23 11.83 9.44
C VAL A 57 -4.83 10.50 9.91
N LEU A 58 -5.05 9.57 8.98
CA LEU A 58 -5.59 8.27 9.30
C LEU A 58 -4.60 7.42 10.11
N ILE A 59 -3.30 7.47 9.82
CA ILE A 59 -2.25 6.79 10.57
C ILE A 59 -2.26 7.23 12.04
N ALA A 60 -2.36 8.54 12.31
CA ALA A 60 -2.48 9.04 13.69
C ALA A 60 -3.69 8.43 14.42
N HIS A 61 -4.84 8.36 13.73
CA HIS A 61 -6.05 7.74 14.29
C HIS A 61 -5.83 6.25 14.57
N LEU A 62 -5.27 5.49 13.63
CA LEU A 62 -5.04 4.05 13.78
C LEU A 62 -3.99 3.73 14.85
N ALA A 63 -2.97 4.58 15.00
CA ALA A 63 -1.92 4.43 15.99
C ALA A 63 -2.45 4.56 17.42
N ALA A 64 -3.47 5.39 17.63
CA ALA A 64 -4.19 5.48 18.89
C ALA A 64 -5.08 4.27 19.20
N HIS A 65 -5.44 3.46 18.18
CA HIS A 65 -6.35 2.31 18.32
C HIS A 65 -5.65 0.95 18.28
N THR A 66 -4.34 0.93 18.06
CA THR A 66 -3.51 -0.29 17.97
C THR A 66 -2.30 -0.19 18.89
N LYS A 67 -1.73 -1.34 19.28
CA LYS A 67 -0.70 -1.42 20.31
C LYS A 67 0.69 -1.73 19.77
N ARG A 68 0.82 -2.63 18.79
CA ARG A 68 2.13 -3.21 18.41
C ARG A 68 2.43 -3.05 16.93
N ILE A 69 1.45 -3.27 16.07
CA ILE A 69 1.61 -3.23 14.60
C ILE A 69 2.24 -1.90 14.15
N ARG A 70 3.12 -1.98 13.16
CA ARG A 70 3.63 -0.79 12.46
C ARG A 70 2.53 -0.19 11.60
N LEU A 71 2.51 1.12 11.47
CA LEU A 71 1.51 1.86 10.71
C LEU A 71 2.18 2.80 9.72
N GLY A 72 1.63 2.91 8.52
CA GLY A 72 2.26 3.75 7.53
C GLY A 72 1.42 4.04 6.31
N SER A 73 2.01 4.79 5.40
CA SER A 73 1.42 5.10 4.12
C SER A 73 1.76 4.02 3.09
N GLY A 74 0.78 3.62 2.28
CA GLY A 74 0.95 2.68 1.16
C GLY A 74 0.63 3.27 -0.22
N GLY A 75 0.99 4.51 -0.60
CA GLY A 75 1.98 5.44 -0.05
C GLY A 75 1.53 6.90 -0.19
N VAL A 76 2.29 7.82 0.38
CA VAL A 76 2.10 9.26 0.17
C VAL A 76 2.47 9.61 -1.26
N MET A 77 1.62 10.34 -1.98
CA MET A 77 1.92 10.79 -3.34
C MET A 77 2.81 12.03 -3.29
N LEU A 78 4.09 11.80 -2.95
CA LEU A 78 5.09 12.83 -2.68
C LEU A 78 5.16 13.96 -3.73
N PRO A 79 4.97 13.74 -5.05
CA PRO A 79 4.94 14.83 -6.04
C PRO A 79 3.93 15.95 -5.72
N HIS A 80 2.86 15.64 -5.00
CA HIS A 80 1.83 16.63 -4.61
C HIS A 80 2.27 17.53 -3.46
N TYR A 81 3.23 17.11 -2.63
CA TYR A 81 3.55 17.79 -1.38
C TYR A 81 4.96 18.41 -1.38
N SER A 82 5.27 19.17 -0.33
CA SER A 82 6.66 19.53 -0.01
C SER A 82 7.30 18.35 0.73
N ALA A 83 8.50 17.93 0.32
CA ALA A 83 9.24 16.88 1.04
C ALA A 83 9.47 17.26 2.50
N TYR A 84 9.76 18.54 2.75
CA TYR A 84 9.92 19.07 4.11
C TYR A 84 8.64 18.91 4.94
N LYS A 85 7.47 19.21 4.36
CA LYS A 85 6.20 19.07 5.08
C LYS A 85 5.85 17.61 5.39
N VAL A 86 6.16 16.70 4.46
CA VAL A 86 6.01 15.26 4.69
C VAL A 86 6.95 14.81 5.81
N ALA A 87 8.19 15.29 5.84
CA ALA A 87 9.14 15.00 6.93
C ALA A 87 8.57 15.42 8.30
N GLU A 88 8.09 16.66 8.44
CA GLU A 88 7.51 17.14 9.70
C GLU A 88 6.30 16.30 10.15
N ASN A 89 5.40 15.95 9.23
CA ASN A 89 4.23 15.13 9.56
C ASN A 89 4.64 13.77 10.13
N PHE A 90 5.57 13.09 9.48
CA PHE A 90 5.98 11.75 9.90
C PHE A 90 6.97 11.75 11.08
N ARG A 91 7.77 12.81 11.27
CA ARG A 91 8.50 13.01 12.52
C ARG A 91 7.54 13.21 13.69
N LEU A 92 6.45 13.97 13.51
CA LEU A 92 5.45 14.09 14.57
C LEU A 92 4.77 12.74 14.88
N LEU A 93 4.42 11.97 13.86
CA LEU A 93 3.88 10.61 14.05
C LEU A 93 4.86 9.72 14.80
N GLU A 94 6.14 9.74 14.43
CA GLU A 94 7.20 8.97 15.08
C GLU A 94 7.41 9.42 16.54
N ALA A 95 7.34 10.72 16.83
CA ALA A 95 7.43 11.23 18.19
C ALA A 95 6.31 10.68 19.09
N LEU A 96 5.09 10.56 18.54
CA LEU A 96 3.93 10.05 19.26
C LEU A 96 3.94 8.52 19.37
N HIS A 97 4.54 7.83 18.39
CA HIS A 97 4.50 6.38 18.24
C HIS A 97 5.88 5.82 17.82
N PRO A 98 6.91 5.98 18.67
CA PRO A 98 8.29 5.69 18.28
C PRO A 98 8.49 4.23 17.89
N GLY A 99 9.22 4.01 16.80
CA GLY A 99 9.52 2.71 16.24
C GLY A 99 8.33 2.01 15.60
N ARG A 100 7.19 2.70 15.39
CA ARG A 100 5.98 2.11 14.79
C ARG A 100 5.56 2.75 13.47
N ILE A 101 6.25 3.77 12.98
CA ILE A 101 5.80 4.53 11.80
C ILE A 101 6.61 4.16 10.55
N ASP A 102 5.89 3.94 9.45
CA ASP A 102 6.46 3.78 8.11
C ASP A 102 6.02 4.91 7.18
N ILE A 103 6.92 5.32 6.29
CA ILE A 103 6.63 6.22 5.17
C ILE A 103 6.78 5.41 3.88
N GLY A 104 5.69 4.89 3.34
CA GLY A 104 5.68 4.45 1.95
C GLY A 104 5.42 5.62 1.02
N LEU A 105 6.22 5.74 -0.04
CA LEU A 105 6.14 6.82 -1.03
C LEU A 105 5.67 6.31 -2.38
N GLY A 106 4.63 6.96 -2.92
CA GLY A 106 4.14 6.75 -4.27
C GLY A 106 4.58 7.86 -5.22
N ARG A 107 4.84 7.47 -6.47
CA ARG A 107 5.15 8.39 -7.58
C ARG A 107 3.92 8.78 -8.40
N ALA A 108 2.93 7.90 -8.46
CA ALA A 108 1.71 8.10 -9.24
C ALA A 108 0.87 9.27 -8.66
N PRO A 109 -0.02 9.89 -9.45
CA PRO A 109 -0.82 11.01 -8.95
C PRO A 109 -1.93 10.62 -7.97
N GLY A 110 -2.25 9.33 -7.80
CA GLY A 110 -3.33 8.88 -6.90
C GLY A 110 -4.75 9.34 -7.27
N GLY A 111 -4.94 10.06 -8.38
CA GLY A 111 -6.22 10.63 -8.79
C GLY A 111 -6.21 11.18 -10.21
N MET A 112 -7.35 11.76 -10.62
CA MET A 112 -7.55 12.29 -11.96
C MET A 112 -6.90 13.68 -12.15
N PRO A 113 -6.65 14.13 -13.39
CA PRO A 113 -5.90 15.36 -13.67
C PRO A 113 -6.40 16.62 -12.96
N LEU A 114 -7.71 16.75 -12.72
CA LEU A 114 -8.27 17.90 -12.02
C LEU A 114 -7.80 18.00 -10.57
N SER A 115 -7.78 16.87 -9.85
CA SER A 115 -7.28 16.83 -8.46
C SER A 115 -5.79 17.10 -8.40
N THR A 116 -5.01 16.53 -9.33
CA THR A 116 -3.58 16.81 -9.46
C THR A 116 -3.32 18.30 -9.67
N ARG A 117 -4.08 18.95 -10.56
CA ARG A 117 -3.92 20.39 -10.82
C ARG A 117 -4.19 21.24 -9.58
N ALA A 118 -5.18 20.86 -8.77
CA ALA A 118 -5.49 21.56 -7.52
C ALA A 118 -4.41 21.32 -6.45
N LEU A 119 -3.96 20.08 -6.27
CA LEU A 119 -2.89 19.73 -5.32
C LEU A 119 -1.54 20.36 -5.69
N GLN A 120 -1.30 20.54 -6.98
CA GLN A 120 -0.08 21.12 -7.54
C GLN A 120 -0.28 22.58 -7.94
N GLU A 121 -1.28 23.27 -7.37
CA GLU A 121 -1.50 24.69 -7.63
C GLU A 121 -0.22 25.49 -7.32
N GLY A 122 0.21 26.32 -8.27
CA GLY A 122 1.46 27.09 -8.17
C GLY A 122 2.74 26.27 -8.40
N LYS A 123 2.68 24.95 -8.59
CA LYS A 123 3.85 24.14 -9.00
C LYS A 123 3.98 24.15 -10.52
N PHE A 124 5.11 24.67 -11.00
CA PHE A 124 5.52 24.57 -12.40
C PHE A 124 6.74 23.66 -12.49
N THR A 125 6.59 22.46 -13.06
CA THR A 125 7.75 21.57 -13.27
C THR A 125 7.75 21.00 -14.68
N THR A 126 8.74 21.39 -15.47
CA THR A 126 9.06 20.78 -16.77
C THR A 126 10.04 19.60 -16.65
N VAL A 127 10.54 19.33 -15.44
CA VAL A 127 11.56 18.32 -15.14
C VAL A 127 11.05 17.41 -14.02
N ASP A 128 11.31 16.10 -14.15
CA ASP A 128 11.05 15.13 -13.10
C ASP A 128 11.97 15.37 -11.90
N ARG A 129 11.39 15.86 -10.79
CA ARG A 129 12.11 16.14 -9.55
C ARG A 129 12.00 15.01 -8.52
N TYR A 130 11.28 13.93 -8.83
CA TYR A 130 10.95 12.92 -7.83
C TYR A 130 12.19 12.30 -7.16
N PRO A 131 13.27 11.91 -7.87
CA PRO A 131 14.45 11.36 -7.21
C PRO A 131 15.12 12.34 -6.23
N GLN A 132 15.18 13.63 -6.59
CA GLN A 132 15.73 14.67 -5.71
C GLN A 132 14.81 14.90 -4.52
N GLN A 133 13.49 14.92 -4.73
CA GLN A 133 12.50 15.11 -3.67
C GLN A 133 12.56 13.99 -2.61
N VAL A 134 12.83 12.75 -3.03
CA VAL A 134 13.07 11.63 -2.11
C VAL A 134 14.38 11.83 -1.34
N ALA A 135 15.45 12.25 -2.00
CA ALA A 135 16.72 12.55 -1.34
C ALA A 135 16.60 13.70 -0.32
N ASP A 136 15.86 14.76 -0.66
CA ASP A 136 15.58 15.87 0.26
C ASP A 136 14.79 15.38 1.48
N LEU A 137 13.78 14.51 1.29
CA LEU A 137 13.02 13.91 2.39
C LEU A 137 13.93 13.11 3.34
N ILE A 138 14.84 12.28 2.80
CA ILE A 138 15.84 11.55 3.59
C ILE A 138 16.68 12.55 4.40
N ALA A 139 17.20 13.58 3.75
CA ALA A 139 18.02 14.59 4.42
C ALA A 139 17.27 15.30 5.55
N TYR A 140 15.98 15.62 5.37
CA TYR A 140 15.15 16.22 6.43
C TYR A 140 14.86 15.26 7.58
N LEU A 141 14.67 13.97 7.31
CA LEU A 141 14.40 12.96 8.33
C LEU A 141 15.62 12.64 9.19
N HIS A 142 16.83 12.71 8.59
CA HIS A 142 18.10 12.37 9.23
C HIS A 142 18.92 13.58 9.69
N ASP A 143 18.36 14.79 9.62
CA ASP A 143 19.04 16.03 10.00
C ASP A 143 20.33 16.29 9.18
N GLU A 144 20.36 15.84 7.91
CA GLU A 144 21.52 15.89 7.00
C GLU A 144 21.42 17.07 6.00
N THR A 145 20.87 18.21 6.41
CA THR A 145 20.76 19.42 5.56
C THR A 145 22.06 20.25 5.55
N GLY A 146 23.16 19.65 5.11
CA GLY A 146 24.49 20.27 5.08
C GLY A 146 24.62 21.50 4.15
N PRO A 147 25.81 22.14 4.08
CA PRO A 147 26.04 23.40 3.34
C PRO A 147 25.68 23.36 1.84
N THR A 148 25.67 22.18 1.23
CA THR A 148 25.36 21.97 -0.19
C THR A 148 23.88 21.68 -0.45
N HIS A 149 23.07 21.50 0.60
CA HIS A 149 21.64 21.31 0.47
C HIS A 149 20.96 22.62 0.01
N ALA A 150 19.80 22.53 -0.66
CA ALA A 150 19.10 23.72 -1.15
C ALA A 150 18.64 24.66 -0.01
N TYR A 151 18.44 24.09 1.18
CA TYR A 151 18.11 24.80 2.42
C TYR A 151 19.09 24.36 3.53
N PRO A 152 20.31 24.93 3.59
CA PRO A 152 21.31 24.54 4.57
C PRO A 152 20.84 24.82 6.02
N GLY A 153 21.05 23.86 6.92
CA GLY A 153 20.71 23.97 8.34
C GLY A 153 19.20 23.96 8.63
N LEU A 154 18.35 23.71 7.63
CA LEU A 154 16.92 23.59 7.85
C LEU A 154 16.61 22.32 8.64
N LEU A 155 15.85 22.47 9.71
CA LEU A 155 15.49 21.41 10.65
C LEU A 155 14.01 21.06 10.50
N ALA A 156 13.69 19.79 10.25
CA ALA A 156 12.31 19.32 10.31
C ALA A 156 11.96 18.95 11.76
N ALA A 157 11.08 19.69 12.40
CA ALA A 157 10.66 19.40 13.78
C ALA A 157 9.52 18.35 13.84
N PRO A 158 9.36 17.61 14.96
CA PRO A 158 10.22 17.58 16.14
C PRO A 158 11.54 16.81 15.91
N VAL A 159 12.60 17.19 16.63
CA VAL A 159 13.88 16.47 16.59
C VAL A 159 13.78 15.20 17.43
N LEU A 160 14.21 14.07 16.87
CA LEU A 160 14.07 12.74 17.46
C LEU A 160 15.32 11.93 17.22
N GLU A 161 15.58 10.97 18.11
CA GLU A 161 16.62 9.95 17.90
C GLU A 161 16.18 8.86 16.91
N THR A 162 14.87 8.58 16.84
CA THR A 162 14.30 7.60 15.93
C THR A 162 13.75 8.26 14.66
N VAL A 163 13.72 7.48 13.58
CA VAL A 163 13.25 7.92 12.27
C VAL A 163 12.27 6.86 11.73
N PRO A 164 11.16 7.26 11.10
CA PRO A 164 10.26 6.33 10.41
C PRO A 164 10.99 5.46 9.38
N GLU A 165 10.55 4.22 9.19
CA GLU A 165 11.07 3.37 8.11
C GLU A 165 10.59 3.92 6.75
N LEU A 166 11.53 4.22 5.85
CA LEU A 166 11.23 4.78 4.53
C LEU A 166 11.19 3.69 3.46
N TRP A 167 10.10 3.67 2.70
CA TRP A 167 9.81 2.71 1.64
C TRP A 167 9.47 3.44 0.34
N LEU A 168 10.06 2.99 -0.76
CA LEU A 168 9.64 3.45 -2.08
C LEU A 168 8.71 2.40 -2.71
N LEU A 169 7.52 2.82 -3.10
CA LEU A 169 6.50 1.96 -3.68
C LEU A 169 6.46 2.14 -5.19
N GLY A 170 6.22 1.05 -5.91
CA GLY A 170 6.11 1.13 -7.35
C GLY A 170 5.51 -0.10 -7.99
N SER A 171 5.17 0.07 -9.27
CA SER A 171 4.80 -0.99 -10.20
C SER A 171 5.70 -0.93 -11.45
N SER A 172 6.91 -0.37 -11.32
CA SER A 172 7.85 -0.16 -12.42
C SER A 172 9.31 -0.25 -11.97
N PHE A 173 10.20 -0.48 -12.92
CA PHE A 173 11.65 -0.55 -12.72
C PHE A 173 12.27 0.76 -12.20
N GLU A 174 11.69 1.92 -12.52
CA GLU A 174 12.25 3.20 -12.10
C GLU A 174 12.20 3.38 -10.58
N SER A 175 11.10 2.99 -9.93
CA SER A 175 11.05 2.99 -8.46
C SER A 175 12.09 2.03 -7.89
N ALA A 176 12.19 0.79 -8.40
CA ALA A 176 13.19 -0.17 -7.95
C ALA A 176 14.62 0.41 -8.01
N ARG A 177 14.97 1.09 -9.10
CA ARG A 177 16.28 1.72 -9.30
C ARG A 177 16.55 2.87 -8.31
N ILE A 178 15.57 3.74 -8.07
CA ILE A 178 15.72 4.84 -7.11
C ILE A 178 15.89 4.27 -5.69
N ALA A 179 15.06 3.30 -5.29
CA ALA A 179 15.15 2.65 -3.99
C ALA A 179 16.51 2.00 -3.76
N ALA A 180 17.01 1.27 -4.76
CA ALA A 180 18.31 0.61 -4.70
C ALA A 180 19.46 1.62 -4.51
N ARG A 181 19.46 2.70 -5.30
CA ARG A 181 20.52 3.73 -5.25
C ARG A 181 20.52 4.53 -3.94
N LEU A 182 19.36 4.74 -3.34
CA LEU A 182 19.22 5.51 -2.10
C LEU A 182 19.23 4.64 -0.84
N GLY A 183 19.40 3.31 -0.97
CA GLY A 183 19.38 2.38 0.15
C GLY A 183 18.04 2.31 0.88
N LEU A 184 16.92 2.45 0.17
CA LEU A 184 15.57 2.39 0.74
C LEU A 184 14.99 0.97 0.71
N GLY A 185 13.96 0.72 1.53
CA GLY A 185 13.07 -0.43 1.31
C GLY A 185 12.29 -0.26 0.01
N PHE A 186 12.00 -1.37 -0.69
CA PHE A 186 11.25 -1.34 -1.96
C PHE A 186 9.99 -2.20 -1.89
N GLY A 187 8.83 -1.61 -2.21
CA GLY A 187 7.55 -2.31 -2.28
C GLY A 187 7.01 -2.39 -3.70
N PHE A 188 6.84 -3.60 -4.25
CA PHE A 188 6.23 -3.81 -5.56
C PHE A 188 4.72 -4.12 -5.45
N ALA A 189 3.89 -3.38 -6.18
CA ALA A 189 2.44 -3.55 -6.20
C ALA A 189 1.99 -4.68 -7.16
N GLN A 190 2.31 -5.94 -6.82
CA GLN A 190 2.01 -7.12 -7.63
C GLN A 190 0.52 -7.29 -7.94
N PHE A 191 -0.37 -6.92 -7.01
CA PHE A 191 -1.83 -7.04 -7.16
C PHE A 191 -2.42 -6.24 -8.33
N PHE A 192 -1.71 -5.26 -8.88
CA PHE A 192 -2.15 -4.59 -10.10
C PHE A 192 -2.08 -5.50 -11.33
N GLY A 193 -1.23 -6.54 -11.30
CA GLY A 193 -1.03 -7.45 -12.43
C GLY A 193 -0.17 -6.87 -13.55
N VAL A 194 0.63 -5.85 -13.25
CA VAL A 194 1.60 -5.27 -14.20
C VAL A 194 2.78 -6.24 -14.32
N PRO A 195 3.18 -6.67 -15.53
CA PRO A 195 4.35 -7.51 -15.72
C PRO A 195 5.64 -6.84 -15.21
N GLY A 196 6.64 -7.65 -14.83
CA GLY A 196 7.97 -7.14 -14.46
C GLY A 196 8.26 -7.07 -12.96
N GLY A 197 7.38 -7.58 -12.10
CA GLY A 197 7.56 -7.50 -10.64
C GLY A 197 8.77 -8.28 -10.13
N GLU A 198 9.00 -9.48 -10.66
CA GLU A 198 10.16 -10.31 -10.31
C GLU A 198 11.46 -9.65 -10.75
N GLU A 199 11.50 -9.13 -11.96
CA GLU A 199 12.65 -8.43 -12.51
C GLU A 199 12.91 -7.11 -11.78
N ALA A 200 11.87 -6.39 -11.35
CA ALA A 200 11.99 -5.17 -10.58
C ALA A 200 12.61 -5.44 -9.20
N ILE A 201 12.15 -6.46 -8.48
CA ILE A 201 12.73 -6.83 -7.17
C ILE A 201 14.16 -7.35 -7.33
N ARG A 202 14.41 -8.19 -8.34
CA ARG A 202 15.75 -8.69 -8.64
C ARG A 202 16.71 -7.55 -8.98
N GLY A 203 16.27 -6.61 -9.81
CA GLY A 203 17.02 -5.41 -10.18
C GLY A 203 17.28 -4.51 -8.98
N TYR A 204 16.31 -4.33 -8.10
CA TYR A 204 16.46 -3.61 -6.84
C TYR A 204 17.58 -4.23 -5.98
N ARG A 205 17.51 -5.55 -5.73
CA ARG A 205 18.51 -6.26 -4.94
C ARG A 205 19.91 -6.18 -5.53
N ALA A 206 20.03 -6.46 -6.83
CA ALA A 206 21.31 -6.51 -7.53
C ALA A 206 22.05 -5.16 -7.56
N ASN A 207 21.31 -4.05 -7.46
CA ASN A 207 21.87 -2.70 -7.53
C ASN A 207 21.78 -1.95 -6.19
N PHE A 208 21.43 -2.63 -5.10
CA PHE A 208 21.25 -2.01 -3.80
C PHE A 208 22.55 -1.40 -3.27
N GLN A 209 22.48 -0.16 -2.83
CA GLN A 209 23.58 0.56 -2.18
C GLN A 209 23.21 0.75 -0.71
N PRO A 210 23.99 0.23 0.24
CA PRO A 210 23.77 0.50 1.66
C PRO A 210 23.74 2.00 1.96
N SER A 211 22.87 2.39 2.89
CA SER A 211 22.75 3.75 3.41
C SER A 211 23.01 3.77 4.92
N SER A 212 22.99 4.95 5.54
CA SER A 212 23.12 5.10 7.00
C SER A 212 21.97 4.45 7.79
N PHE A 213 20.85 4.14 7.13
CA PHE A 213 19.63 3.60 7.74
C PHE A 213 19.22 2.21 7.24
N ASN A 214 19.85 1.67 6.18
CA ASN A 214 19.70 0.26 5.77
C ASN A 214 21.04 -0.30 5.26
N ASP A 215 21.49 -1.38 5.89
CA ASP A 215 22.72 -2.10 5.52
C ASP A 215 22.51 -3.14 4.40
N LYS A 216 21.27 -3.58 4.20
CA LYS A 216 20.87 -4.63 3.25
C LYS A 216 19.55 -4.31 2.55
N PRO A 217 19.32 -4.86 1.35
CA PRO A 217 18.03 -4.69 0.66
C PRO A 217 16.90 -5.30 1.48
N ASN A 218 15.74 -4.66 1.44
CA ASN A 218 14.50 -5.11 2.06
C ASN A 218 13.34 -4.91 1.07
N ALA A 219 12.84 -6.01 0.52
CA ALA A 219 11.84 -6.02 -0.52
C ALA A 219 10.49 -6.53 0.00
N LEU A 220 9.43 -5.87 -0.43
CA LEU A 220 8.05 -6.20 -0.14
C LEU A 220 7.29 -6.42 -1.44
N ALA A 221 6.42 -7.42 -1.50
CA ALA A 221 5.46 -7.59 -2.60
C ALA A 221 4.02 -7.51 -2.08
N ALA A 222 3.24 -6.58 -2.62
CA ALA A 222 1.83 -6.44 -2.29
C ALA A 222 0.96 -7.30 -3.21
N VAL A 223 0.25 -8.27 -2.65
CA VAL A 223 -0.48 -9.33 -3.38
C VAL A 223 -1.95 -9.35 -3.01
N ALA A 224 -2.82 -9.64 -3.98
CA ALA A 224 -4.25 -9.81 -3.74
C ALA A 224 -4.52 -11.20 -3.16
N VAL A 225 -5.19 -11.27 -2.01
CA VAL A 225 -5.52 -12.54 -1.33
C VAL A 225 -6.98 -12.58 -0.92
N PHE A 226 -7.65 -13.68 -1.22
CA PHE A 226 -9.03 -13.97 -0.84
C PHE A 226 -9.06 -15.40 -0.26
N CYS A 227 -9.07 -15.48 1.06
CA CYS A 227 -9.12 -16.74 1.78
C CYS A 227 -10.51 -16.94 2.39
N ALA A 228 -11.08 -18.12 2.20
CA ALA A 228 -12.34 -18.51 2.81
C ALA A 228 -12.30 -19.99 3.23
N ASP A 229 -13.31 -20.43 3.98
CA ASP A 229 -13.40 -21.81 4.45
C ASP A 229 -13.58 -22.84 3.32
N THR A 230 -14.13 -22.42 2.16
CA THR A 230 -14.21 -23.24 0.94
C THR A 230 -13.69 -22.48 -0.27
N GLU A 231 -13.33 -23.22 -1.33
CA GLU A 231 -12.87 -22.62 -2.59
C GLU A 231 -13.99 -21.82 -3.26
N GLU A 232 -15.23 -22.31 -3.22
CA GLU A 232 -16.39 -21.63 -3.81
C GLU A 232 -16.61 -20.26 -3.16
N GLU A 233 -16.54 -20.16 -1.84
CA GLU A 233 -16.71 -18.89 -1.15
C GLU A 233 -15.53 -17.94 -1.43
N ALA A 234 -14.30 -18.47 -1.50
CA ALA A 234 -13.13 -17.67 -1.83
C ALA A 234 -13.26 -17.04 -3.23
N GLU A 235 -13.70 -17.83 -4.22
CA GLU A 235 -13.99 -17.33 -5.57
C GLU A 235 -15.15 -16.32 -5.55
N ARG A 236 -16.21 -16.60 -4.78
CA ARG A 236 -17.38 -15.73 -4.67
C ARG A 236 -17.00 -14.33 -4.17
N ILE A 237 -16.25 -14.23 -3.07
CA ILE A 237 -15.86 -12.93 -2.49
C ILE A 237 -14.87 -12.15 -3.37
N ALA A 238 -14.09 -12.85 -4.21
CA ALA A 238 -13.16 -12.23 -5.15
C ALA A 238 -13.86 -11.58 -6.36
N LYS A 239 -15.10 -11.99 -6.70
CA LYS A 239 -15.89 -11.41 -7.82
C LYS A 239 -16.09 -9.91 -7.68
N SER A 240 -16.26 -9.42 -6.46
CA SER A 240 -16.40 -7.99 -6.16
C SER A 240 -15.17 -7.20 -6.62
N THR A 241 -13.95 -7.70 -6.35
CA THR A 241 -12.70 -7.12 -6.86
C THR A 241 -12.58 -7.22 -8.37
N SER A 242 -12.94 -8.38 -8.92
CA SER A 242 -12.93 -8.63 -10.37
C SER A 242 -13.76 -7.60 -11.13
N LEU A 243 -15.02 -7.38 -10.70
CA LEU A 243 -15.89 -6.38 -11.32
C LEU A 243 -15.33 -4.96 -11.14
N PHE A 244 -14.82 -4.61 -9.97
CA PHE A 244 -14.21 -3.30 -9.72
C PHE A 244 -13.10 -2.99 -10.74
N PHE A 245 -12.17 -3.93 -10.96
CA PHE A 245 -11.10 -3.71 -11.93
C PHE A 245 -11.55 -3.75 -13.38
N LEU A 246 -12.57 -4.55 -13.72
CA LEU A 246 -13.18 -4.53 -15.05
C LEU A 246 -13.77 -3.15 -15.35
N MET A 247 -14.50 -2.57 -14.41
CA MET A 247 -15.09 -1.25 -14.56
C MET A 247 -14.03 -0.16 -14.70
N LEU A 248 -12.92 -0.24 -13.95
CA LEU A 248 -11.78 0.65 -14.15
C LEU A 248 -11.12 0.48 -15.53
N HIS A 249 -10.97 -0.76 -16.01
CA HIS A 249 -10.41 -1.05 -17.32
C HIS A 249 -11.24 -0.44 -18.45
N ARG A 250 -12.57 -0.45 -18.31
CA ARG A 250 -13.51 0.21 -19.23
C ARG A 250 -13.54 1.75 -19.10
N GLY A 251 -12.69 2.34 -18.27
CA GLY A 251 -12.64 3.79 -18.03
C GLY A 251 -13.81 4.33 -17.22
N GLY A 252 -14.58 3.44 -16.56
CA GLY A 252 -15.68 3.82 -15.71
C GLY A 252 -15.21 4.56 -14.46
N ARG A 253 -15.98 5.56 -14.02
CA ARG A 253 -15.82 6.14 -12.68
C ARG A 253 -16.66 5.31 -11.72
N LEU A 254 -16.02 4.82 -10.66
CA LEU A 254 -16.71 4.05 -9.63
C LEU A 254 -17.05 4.94 -8.45
N ASP A 255 -18.33 4.96 -8.11
CA ASP A 255 -18.84 5.69 -6.95
C ASP A 255 -18.76 4.87 -5.66
N TYR A 256 -18.56 3.56 -5.78
CA TYR A 256 -18.46 2.61 -4.69
C TYR A 256 -17.73 1.34 -5.16
N PHE A 257 -17.33 0.50 -4.20
CA PHE A 257 -16.83 -0.84 -4.44
C PHE A 257 -18.03 -1.81 -4.56
N PRO A 258 -18.20 -2.52 -5.69
CA PRO A 258 -19.41 -3.26 -6.00
C PRO A 258 -19.62 -4.43 -5.04
N SER A 259 -20.87 -4.77 -4.71
CA SER A 259 -21.19 -5.99 -3.97
C SER A 259 -20.90 -7.25 -4.80
N VAL A 260 -20.87 -8.40 -4.12
CA VAL A 260 -20.75 -9.70 -4.78
C VAL A 260 -21.98 -9.97 -5.64
N GLU A 261 -23.16 -9.60 -5.14
CA GLU A 261 -24.45 -9.77 -5.83
C GLU A 261 -24.49 -8.94 -7.12
N THR A 262 -24.00 -7.68 -7.07
CA THR A 262 -23.83 -6.84 -8.26
C THR A 262 -22.82 -7.45 -9.24
N ALA A 263 -21.73 -8.03 -8.74
CA ALA A 263 -20.76 -8.72 -9.58
C ALA A 263 -21.32 -9.99 -10.23
N GLU A 264 -22.24 -10.71 -9.59
CA GLU A 264 -22.87 -11.91 -10.15
C GLU A 264 -23.99 -11.58 -11.14
N ALA A 265 -24.71 -10.47 -10.93
CA ALA A 265 -25.77 -10.01 -11.82
C ALA A 265 -25.24 -9.23 -13.04
N TYR A 266 -23.94 -8.90 -13.10
CA TYR A 266 -23.38 -8.12 -14.19
C TYR A 266 -23.44 -8.90 -15.52
N PRO A 267 -23.94 -8.31 -16.61
CA PRO A 267 -24.07 -8.98 -17.90
C PRO A 267 -22.73 -9.00 -18.63
N TYR A 268 -21.82 -9.89 -18.21
CA TYR A 268 -20.50 -10.05 -18.83
C TYR A 268 -20.61 -10.46 -20.29
N ASP A 269 -19.88 -9.76 -21.17
CA ASP A 269 -19.63 -10.21 -22.53
C ASP A 269 -18.35 -11.06 -22.62
N GLU A 270 -18.03 -11.57 -23.82
CA GLU A 270 -16.86 -12.43 -24.03
C GLU A 270 -15.54 -11.71 -23.71
N ILE A 271 -15.47 -10.39 -23.99
CA ILE A 271 -14.28 -9.57 -23.75
C ILE A 271 -14.08 -9.40 -22.24
N ASP A 272 -15.17 -9.22 -21.50
CA ASP A 272 -15.13 -9.15 -20.03
C ASP A 272 -14.59 -10.44 -19.43
N ILE A 273 -15.08 -11.59 -19.91
CA ILE A 273 -14.64 -12.89 -19.41
C ILE A 273 -13.14 -13.10 -19.69
N GLU A 274 -12.65 -12.73 -20.87
CA GLU A 274 -11.22 -12.81 -21.19
C GLU A 274 -10.38 -11.93 -20.25
N PHE A 275 -10.80 -10.68 -20.02
CA PHE A 275 -10.13 -9.78 -19.07
C PHE A 275 -10.10 -10.36 -17.65
N LEU A 276 -11.23 -10.90 -17.18
CA LEU A 276 -11.35 -11.48 -15.84
C LEU A 276 -10.48 -12.72 -15.67
N ASN A 277 -10.42 -13.59 -16.68
CA ASN A 277 -9.55 -14.77 -16.69
C ASN A 277 -8.07 -14.38 -16.59
N GLY A 278 -7.64 -13.38 -17.36
CA GLY A 278 -6.28 -12.84 -17.25
C GLY A 278 -6.00 -12.29 -15.85
N ARG A 279 -6.96 -11.59 -15.26
CA ARG A 279 -6.81 -10.98 -13.92
C ARG A 279 -6.82 -12.00 -12.78
N ARG A 280 -7.57 -13.11 -12.91
CA ARG A 280 -7.62 -14.18 -11.91
C ARG A 280 -6.25 -14.75 -11.58
N SER A 281 -5.34 -14.79 -12.55
CA SER A 281 -3.95 -15.24 -12.37
C SER A 281 -3.12 -14.35 -11.44
N ASN A 282 -3.53 -13.09 -11.24
CA ASN A 282 -2.88 -12.11 -10.36
C ASN A 282 -3.45 -12.13 -8.93
N MET A 283 -4.39 -13.02 -8.64
CA MET A 283 -5.04 -13.14 -7.33
C MET A 283 -4.76 -14.50 -6.70
N ILE A 284 -4.47 -14.50 -5.41
CA ILE A 284 -4.39 -15.69 -4.59
C ILE A 284 -5.79 -15.92 -4.00
N VAL A 285 -6.49 -16.93 -4.51
CA VAL A 285 -7.84 -17.27 -4.05
C VAL A 285 -7.88 -18.77 -3.72
N GLY A 286 -8.48 -19.11 -2.58
CA GLY A 286 -8.72 -20.49 -2.17
C GLY A 286 -8.91 -20.67 -0.66
N THR A 287 -8.85 -21.92 -0.22
CA THR A 287 -8.84 -22.32 1.19
C THR A 287 -7.51 -21.98 1.88
N PRO A 288 -7.42 -22.06 3.23
CA PRO A 288 -6.20 -21.70 3.95
C PRO A 288 -4.94 -22.42 3.45
N ASP A 289 -5.02 -23.73 3.16
CA ASP A 289 -3.89 -24.52 2.66
C ASP A 289 -3.42 -24.04 1.27
N ILE A 290 -4.38 -23.78 0.37
CA ILE A 290 -4.09 -23.26 -0.98
C ILE A 290 -3.44 -21.87 -0.89
N VAL A 291 -3.98 -21.01 -0.04
CA VAL A 291 -3.48 -19.65 0.16
C VAL A 291 -2.07 -19.67 0.75
N LYS A 292 -1.81 -20.51 1.75
CA LYS A 292 -0.47 -20.69 2.35
C LYS A 292 0.55 -21.08 1.28
N GLN A 293 0.26 -22.14 0.53
CA GLN A 293 1.14 -22.66 -0.51
C GLN A 293 1.45 -21.59 -1.57
N LYS A 294 0.43 -20.86 -2.02
CA LYS A 294 0.59 -19.81 -3.05
C LYS A 294 1.36 -18.59 -2.52
N LEU A 295 1.16 -18.20 -1.27
CA LEU A 295 1.93 -17.13 -0.63
C LEU A 295 3.40 -17.51 -0.49
N GLU A 296 3.70 -18.74 -0.02
CA GLU A 296 5.06 -19.26 0.07
C GLU A 296 5.74 -19.29 -1.31
N ALA A 297 5.05 -19.80 -2.33
CA ALA A 297 5.55 -19.83 -3.70
C ALA A 297 5.83 -18.43 -4.28
N ILE A 298 4.95 -17.46 -4.02
CA ILE A 298 5.16 -16.07 -4.48
C ILE A 298 6.33 -15.42 -3.76
N LYS A 299 6.47 -15.63 -2.44
CA LYS A 299 7.62 -15.13 -1.67
C LYS A 299 8.92 -15.64 -2.29
N GLU A 300 9.02 -16.94 -2.54
CA GLU A 300 10.22 -17.56 -3.12
C GLU A 300 10.50 -17.05 -4.53
N ARG A 301 9.48 -17.05 -5.40
CA ARG A 301 9.61 -16.64 -6.80
C ARG A 301 10.04 -15.18 -6.95
N MET A 302 9.46 -14.28 -6.14
CA MET A 302 9.78 -12.87 -6.15
C MET A 302 11.03 -12.53 -5.31
N ASP A 303 11.56 -13.50 -4.55
CA ASP A 303 12.58 -13.29 -3.52
C ASP A 303 12.17 -12.20 -2.52
N ALA A 304 10.88 -12.00 -2.21
CA ALA A 304 10.46 -10.91 -1.32
C ALA A 304 10.77 -11.22 0.16
N ASP A 305 11.16 -10.24 0.98
CA ASP A 305 11.34 -10.44 2.43
C ASP A 305 9.98 -10.52 3.15
N GLU A 306 9.04 -9.71 2.67
CA GLU A 306 7.72 -9.48 3.24
C GLU A 306 6.63 -9.53 2.16
N LEU A 307 5.47 -10.12 2.49
CA LEU A 307 4.28 -10.03 1.64
C LEU A 307 3.23 -9.15 2.32
N MET A 308 2.69 -8.21 1.55
CA MET A 308 1.63 -7.33 2.00
C MET A 308 0.32 -7.73 1.33
N ILE A 309 -0.66 -8.09 2.13
CA ILE A 309 -1.91 -8.65 1.66
C ILE A 309 -2.91 -7.52 1.41
N VAL A 310 -3.51 -7.57 0.21
CA VAL A 310 -4.63 -6.74 -0.20
C VAL A 310 -5.86 -7.62 -0.32
N THR A 311 -6.86 -7.41 0.53
CA THR A 311 -8.16 -8.10 0.46
C THR A 311 -9.25 -7.05 0.35
N ASN A 312 -9.55 -6.60 -0.87
CA ASN A 312 -10.63 -5.66 -1.11
C ASN A 312 -11.89 -6.44 -1.50
N THR A 313 -12.81 -6.64 -0.57
CA THR A 313 -14.12 -7.24 -0.84
C THR A 313 -15.20 -6.37 -0.19
N HIS A 314 -16.40 -6.37 -0.75
CA HIS A 314 -17.53 -5.57 -0.23
C HIS A 314 -17.94 -5.98 1.19
N SER A 315 -17.95 -7.28 1.47
CA SER A 315 -18.30 -7.82 2.79
C SER A 315 -17.15 -7.65 3.77
N PHE A 316 -17.36 -6.81 4.78
CA PHE A 316 -16.35 -6.59 5.82
C PHE A 316 -16.10 -7.85 6.66
N GLU A 317 -17.15 -8.63 6.92
CA GLU A 317 -17.04 -9.90 7.65
C GLU A 317 -16.17 -10.90 6.89
N ALA A 318 -16.38 -11.05 5.58
CA ALA A 318 -15.55 -11.88 4.73
C ALA A 318 -14.09 -11.38 4.67
N ARG A 319 -13.91 -10.05 4.64
CA ARG A 319 -12.59 -9.43 4.66
C ARG A 319 -11.82 -9.79 5.93
N ILE A 320 -12.43 -9.60 7.11
CA ILE A 320 -11.82 -9.99 8.40
C ILE A 320 -11.57 -11.50 8.44
N ARG A 321 -12.54 -12.32 8.05
CA ARG A 321 -12.41 -13.79 8.05
C ARG A 321 -11.22 -14.24 7.21
N SER A 322 -11.01 -13.63 6.04
CA SER A 322 -9.85 -13.91 5.18
C SER A 322 -8.52 -13.65 5.90
N PHE A 323 -8.38 -12.52 6.61
CA PHE A 323 -7.17 -12.24 7.39
C PHE A 323 -6.98 -13.19 8.59
N GLN A 324 -8.07 -13.57 9.26
CA GLN A 324 -8.03 -14.54 10.36
C GLN A 324 -7.55 -15.92 9.89
N LEU A 325 -8.10 -16.41 8.77
CA LEU A 325 -7.71 -17.69 8.17
C LEU A 325 -6.24 -17.69 7.73
N VAL A 326 -5.78 -16.58 7.13
CA VAL A 326 -4.36 -16.42 6.78
C VAL A 326 -3.48 -16.42 8.03
N ALA A 327 -3.86 -15.67 9.07
CA ALA A 327 -3.09 -15.66 10.31
C ALA A 327 -3.01 -17.05 10.96
N GLU A 328 -4.14 -17.78 10.98
CA GLU A 328 -4.24 -19.13 11.53
C GLU A 328 -3.31 -20.12 10.81
N VAL A 329 -3.37 -20.17 9.48
CA VAL A 329 -2.58 -21.15 8.70
C VAL A 329 -1.06 -20.88 8.75
N PHE A 330 -0.67 -19.64 9.04
CA PHE A 330 0.72 -19.24 9.29
C PHE A 330 1.11 -19.30 10.78
N GLY A 331 0.19 -19.72 11.67
CA GLY A 331 0.45 -19.83 13.11
C GLY A 331 0.79 -18.48 13.76
N MET A 332 0.27 -17.39 13.24
CA MET A 332 0.55 -16.04 13.73
C MET A 332 -0.17 -15.79 15.05
N GLN A 333 0.56 -15.20 16.00
CA GLN A 333 0.04 -14.79 17.30
C GLN A 333 0.54 -13.36 17.56
N GLY A 334 -0.40 -12.49 17.95
CA GLY A 334 -0.10 -11.09 18.26
C GLY A 334 0.52 -10.89 19.62
#